data_AF-A0A9D5UFS5-F1
#
_entry.id   AF-A0A9D5UFS5-F1
#
_cell.length_a   1.000
_cell.length_b   1.000
_cell.length_c   1.000
_cell.angle_alpha   90.00
_cell.angle_beta   90.00
_cell.angle_gamma   90.00
#
_symmetry.space_group_name_H-M   'P 1'
#
loop_
_entity.id
_entity.type
_entity.pdbx_description
1 polymer ?
#
loop_
_entity_poly.entity_id
_entity_poly.type
_entity_poly.pdbx_seq_one_letter_code
_entity_poly.pdbx_strand_id
1 'polypeptide(L)'
;MLTGALNTTELLAELARFPDFDGHYQVNMDIIEPLKSIQTPTEIIVIIGTWCPDCHRDIPRFETILNAINNSNIHVKYFGVDKQKVDAHGLAAQYEFSRLPTYIVRQQDCEIGRIVERPELTLEEDLAKILS
;
A
#
# COMPACT_ATOMS: atom_id res chain seq x y z
N MET A 1 -2.90 18.09 0.33
CA MET A 1 -2.07 17.08 -0.36
C MET A 1 -0.84 16.81 0.47
N LEU A 2 -0.66 15.54 0.84
CA LEU A 2 0.41 15.12 1.73
C LEU A 2 1.59 14.60 0.91
N THR A 3 2.81 14.92 1.36
CA THR A 3 4.07 14.51 0.71
C THR A 3 5.10 14.08 1.74
N GLY A 4 6.03 13.20 1.36
CA GLY A 4 7.05 12.65 2.25
C GLY A 4 6.54 11.43 3.01
N ALA A 5 7.17 11.09 4.14
CA ALA A 5 6.71 9.99 4.99
C ALA A 5 5.35 10.33 5.63
N LEU A 6 4.37 9.43 5.48
CA LEU A 6 3.00 9.67 5.94
C LEU A 6 2.62 8.74 7.11
N ASN A 7 1.85 9.29 8.04
CA ASN A 7 1.18 8.50 9.07
C ASN A 7 -0.17 7.97 8.53
N THR A 8 -0.48 6.70 8.79
CA THR A 8 -1.71 6.05 8.32
C THR A 8 -2.98 6.78 8.74
N THR A 9 -3.06 7.26 9.99
CA THR A 9 -4.25 7.97 10.50
C THR A 9 -4.49 9.27 9.75
N GLU A 10 -3.43 10.07 9.58
CA GLU A 10 -3.50 11.33 8.84
C GLU A 10 -3.84 11.09 7.36
N LEU A 11 -3.21 10.07 6.77
CA LEU A 11 -3.46 9.67 5.39
C LEU A 11 -4.92 9.29 5.17
N LEU A 12 -5.47 8.37 5.98
CA LEU A 12 -6.86 7.95 5.86
C LEU A 12 -7.82 9.12 6.09
N ALA A 13 -7.52 10.03 7.01
CA ALA A 13 -8.31 11.23 7.24
C ALA A 13 -8.31 12.18 6.02
N GLU A 14 -7.19 12.36 5.34
CA GLU A 14 -7.12 13.15 4.10
C GLU A 14 -7.89 12.46 2.96
N LEU A 15 -7.75 11.14 2.80
CA LEU A 15 -8.43 10.38 1.75
C LEU A 15 -9.95 10.34 1.94
N ALA A 16 -10.43 10.26 3.18
CA ALA A 16 -11.86 10.24 3.51
C ALA A 16 -12.62 11.53 3.10
N ARG A 17 -11.91 12.58 2.71
CA ARG A 17 -12.51 13.84 2.22
C ARG A 17 -12.97 13.75 0.77
N PHE A 18 -12.57 12.71 0.05
CA PHE A 18 -12.87 12.52 -1.37
C PHE A 18 -14.07 11.59 -1.56
N PRO A 19 -14.92 11.85 -2.56
CA PRO A 19 -16.13 11.06 -2.80
C PRO A 19 -15.83 9.62 -3.21
N ASP A 20 -14.66 9.36 -3.79
CA ASP A 20 -14.23 8.06 -4.29
C ASP A 20 -13.53 7.20 -3.21
N PHE A 21 -13.59 7.64 -1.94
CA PHE A 21 -13.10 6.87 -0.80
C PHE A 21 -13.93 5.60 -0.59
N ASP A 22 -13.28 4.44 -0.56
CA ASP A 22 -13.95 3.15 -0.37
C ASP A 22 -13.45 2.39 0.86
N GLY A 23 -14.10 2.62 2.00
CA GLY A 23 -13.87 1.89 3.24
C GLY A 23 -14.74 0.64 3.43
N HIS A 24 -15.55 0.23 2.44
CA HIS A 24 -16.52 -0.86 2.58
C HIS A 24 -16.06 -2.17 1.94
N TYR A 25 -14.74 -2.34 1.79
CA TYR A 25 -14.15 -3.52 1.17
C TYR A 25 -14.42 -4.79 1.98
N GLN A 26 -14.88 -5.84 1.29
CA GLN A 26 -15.00 -7.17 1.87
C GLN A 26 -13.79 -7.99 1.48
N VAL A 27 -12.93 -8.26 2.47
CA VAL A 27 -11.70 -9.03 2.27
C VAL A 27 -12.03 -10.50 2.06
N ASN A 28 -11.39 -11.13 1.07
CA ASN A 28 -11.46 -12.57 0.93
C ASN A 28 -10.57 -13.28 1.97
N MET A 29 -11.20 -13.79 3.02
CA MET A 29 -10.52 -14.42 4.15
C MET A 29 -9.68 -15.65 3.75
N ASP A 30 -10.13 -16.43 2.77
CA ASP A 30 -9.43 -17.65 2.33
C ASP A 30 -8.07 -17.33 1.69
N ILE A 31 -7.95 -16.15 1.08
CA ILE A 31 -6.74 -15.69 0.38
C ILE A 31 -5.73 -15.12 1.37
N ILE A 32 -6.21 -14.43 2.41
CA ILE A 32 -5.32 -13.78 3.38
C ILE A 32 -4.86 -14.71 4.51
N GLU A 33 -5.51 -15.87 4.70
CA GLU A 33 -5.20 -16.80 5.80
C GLU A 33 -3.72 -17.23 5.83
N PRO A 34 -3.07 -17.57 4.69
CA PRO A 34 -1.63 -17.88 4.69
C PRO A 34 -0.77 -16.68 5.12
N LEU A 35 -1.20 -15.46 4.80
CA LEU A 35 -0.44 -14.23 5.09
C LEU A 35 -0.38 -13.91 6.58
N LYS A 36 -1.36 -14.39 7.35
CA LYS A 36 -1.37 -14.30 8.81
C LYS A 36 -0.23 -15.09 9.46
N SER A 37 0.25 -16.14 8.78
CA SER A 37 1.26 -17.06 9.31
C SER A 37 2.68 -16.73 8.86
N ILE A 38 2.89 -15.67 8.08
CA ILE A 38 4.22 -15.23 7.64
C ILE A 38 5.07 -14.87 8.86
N GLN A 39 6.21 -15.55 9.00
CA GLN A 39 7.19 -15.29 10.06
C GLN A 39 8.35 -14.41 9.58
N THR A 40 8.58 -14.36 8.27
CA THR A 40 9.63 -13.53 7.68
C THR A 40 9.27 -12.06 7.83
N PRO A 41 10.13 -11.23 8.45
CA PRO A 41 9.93 -9.79 8.51
C PRO A 41 9.76 -9.22 7.10
N THR A 42 8.60 -8.61 6.86
CA THR A 42 8.15 -8.11 5.57
C THR A 42 7.87 -6.62 5.68
N GLU A 43 8.48 -5.84 4.81
CA GLU A 43 8.23 -4.40 4.68
C GLU A 43 7.48 -4.15 3.38
N ILE A 44 6.34 -3.45 3.46
CA ILE A 44 5.60 -2.99 2.29
C ILE A 44 5.73 -1.46 2.21
N ILE A 45 6.44 -1.00 1.19
CA ILE A 45 6.54 0.43 0.88
C ILE A 45 5.43 0.78 -0.09
N VAL A 46 4.62 1.78 0.25
CA VAL A 46 3.51 2.24 -0.59
C VAL A 46 3.72 3.68 -0.98
N ILE A 47 3.84 3.93 -2.28
CA ILE A 47 4.02 5.25 -2.85
C ILE A 47 2.68 5.72 -3.41
N ILE A 48 2.24 6.90 -2.97
CA ILE A 48 0.89 7.40 -3.23
C ILE A 48 0.90 8.88 -3.59
N GLY A 49 -0.15 9.31 -4.29
CA GLY A 49 -0.51 10.72 -4.38
C GLY A 49 -1.89 10.90 -3.77
N THR A 50 -2.05 11.74 -2.75
CA THR A 50 -3.39 11.99 -2.16
C THR A 50 -4.35 12.69 -3.12
N TRP A 51 -3.86 13.09 -4.29
CA TRP A 51 -4.63 13.67 -5.40
C TRP A 51 -5.00 12.64 -6.48
N CYS A 52 -4.53 11.40 -6.36
CA CYS A 52 -4.75 10.31 -7.31
C CYS A 52 -6.05 9.57 -6.97
N PRO A 53 -7.04 9.52 -7.89
CA PRO A 53 -8.30 8.83 -7.65
C PRO A 53 -8.13 7.33 -7.36
N ASP A 54 -7.20 6.65 -8.03
CA ASP A 54 -6.93 5.23 -7.74
C ASP A 54 -6.42 5.03 -6.31
N CYS A 55 -5.63 5.98 -5.77
CA CYS A 55 -5.22 5.93 -4.36
C CYS A 55 -6.40 6.13 -3.39
N HIS A 56 -7.42 6.90 -3.74
CA HIS A 56 -8.61 7.11 -2.90
C HIS A 56 -9.39 5.80 -2.71
N ARG A 57 -9.42 4.98 -3.76
CA ARG A 57 -10.04 3.65 -3.76
C ARG A 57 -9.17 2.60 -3.09
N ASP A 58 -7.89 2.51 -3.46
CA ASP A 58 -7.09 1.32 -3.16
C ASP A 58 -6.41 1.36 -1.78
N ILE A 59 -6.10 2.55 -1.25
CA ILE A 59 -5.44 2.67 0.06
C ILE A 59 -6.36 2.26 1.22
N PRO A 60 -7.63 2.71 1.29
CA PRO A 60 -8.53 2.26 2.36
C PRO A 60 -8.84 0.76 2.30
N ARG A 61 -8.93 0.19 1.09
CA ARG A 61 -9.06 -1.26 0.86
C ARG A 61 -7.84 -2.01 1.37
N PHE A 62 -6.64 -1.53 1.02
CA PHE A 62 -5.38 -2.11 1.46
C PHE A 62 -5.25 -2.09 2.99
N GLU A 63 -5.59 -0.98 3.65
CA GLU A 63 -5.64 -0.91 5.10
C GLU A 63 -6.65 -1.91 5.71
N THR A 64 -7.80 -2.12 5.06
CA THR A 64 -8.76 -3.15 5.49
C THR A 64 -8.16 -4.56 5.41
N ILE A 65 -7.43 -4.86 4.33
CA ILE A 65 -6.71 -6.12 4.14
C ILE A 65 -5.63 -6.31 5.22
N LEU A 66 -4.79 -5.30 5.46
CA LEU A 66 -3.74 -5.35 6.49
C LEU A 66 -4.32 -5.58 7.89
N ASN A 67 -5.40 -4.90 8.23
CA ASN A 67 -6.11 -5.09 9.49
C ASN A 67 -6.70 -6.49 9.62
N ALA A 68 -7.17 -7.09 8.52
CA ALA A 68 -7.67 -8.46 8.51
C ALA A 68 -6.54 -9.50 8.62
N ILE A 69 -5.37 -9.23 8.02
CA ILE A 69 -4.16 -10.07 8.15
C ILE A 69 -3.64 -10.03 9.59
N ASN A 70 -3.62 -8.84 10.22
CA ASN A 70 -3.22 -8.64 11.61
C ASN A 70 -1.91 -9.38 11.99
N ASN A 71 -0.88 -9.24 11.15
CA ASN A 71 0.41 -9.91 11.34
C ASN A 71 1.49 -8.88 11.70
N SER A 72 2.08 -9.03 12.89
CA SER A 72 3.12 -8.13 13.40
C SER A 72 4.43 -8.19 12.61
N ASN A 73 4.65 -9.23 11.79
CA ASN A 73 5.83 -9.32 10.93
C ASN A 73 5.70 -8.51 9.64
N ILE A 74 4.52 -7.97 9.35
CA ILE A 74 4.26 -7.15 8.17
C ILE A 74 4.17 -5.69 8.61
N HIS A 75 5.10 -4.87 8.11
CA HIS A 75 5.14 -3.44 8.40
C HIS A 75 4.94 -2.65 7.11
N VAL A 76 4.17 -1.56 7.20
CA VAL A 76 3.85 -0.72 6.04
C VAL A 76 4.38 0.69 6.25
N LYS A 77 4.97 1.27 5.19
CA LYS A 77 5.40 2.67 5.15
C LYS A 77 4.77 3.35 3.95
N TYR A 78 4.18 4.52 4.18
CA TYR A 78 3.58 5.34 3.14
C TYR A 78 4.49 6.51 2.78
N PHE A 79 4.72 6.70 1.50
CA PHE A 79 5.40 7.88 0.95
C PHE A 79 4.47 8.63 0.00
N GLY A 80 4.12 9.86 0.37
CA GLY A 80 3.32 10.76 -0.45
C GLY A 80 4.16 11.55 -1.46
N VAL A 81 3.64 11.73 -2.66
CA VAL A 81 4.27 12.55 -3.71
C VAL A 81 3.30 13.59 -4.29
N ASP A 82 3.88 14.67 -4.81
CA ASP A 82 3.13 15.70 -5.52
C ASP A 82 2.71 15.28 -6.94
N LYS A 83 2.09 16.18 -7.71
CA LYS A 83 1.68 15.91 -9.11
C LYS A 83 2.85 15.68 -10.06
N GLN A 84 4.05 16.13 -9.68
CA GLN A 84 5.30 15.88 -10.41
C GLN A 84 5.97 14.57 -9.94
N LYS A 85 5.32 13.82 -9.03
CA LYS A 85 5.80 12.57 -8.45
C LYS A 85 7.10 12.75 -7.65
N VAL A 86 7.23 13.88 -6.97
CA VAL A 86 8.36 14.14 -6.07
C VAL A 86 7.89 14.42 -4.65
N ASP A 87 8.75 14.14 -3.70
CA ASP A 87 8.66 14.59 -2.31
C ASP A 87 9.92 15.42 -1.96
N ALA A 88 9.80 16.30 -0.96
CA ALA A 88 10.86 17.24 -0.63
C ALA A 88 12.20 16.59 -0.20
N HIS A 89 12.15 15.34 0.25
CA HIS A 89 13.31 14.60 0.75
C HIS A 89 13.77 13.49 -0.21
N GLY A 90 13.11 13.31 -1.36
CA GLY A 90 13.42 12.24 -2.32
C GLY A 90 13.19 10.83 -1.76
N LEU A 91 12.36 10.69 -0.71
CA LEU A 91 12.07 9.41 -0.08
C LEU A 91 11.37 8.43 -1.02
N ALA A 92 10.53 8.91 -1.95
CA ALA A 92 9.88 8.03 -2.93
C ALA A 92 10.80 7.73 -4.13
N ALA A 93 11.71 8.66 -4.47
CA ALA A 93 12.55 8.57 -5.68
C ALA A 93 13.52 7.38 -5.66
N GLN A 94 13.90 6.90 -4.48
CA GLN A 94 14.77 5.74 -4.27
C GLN A 94 14.15 4.39 -4.67
N TYR A 95 12.84 4.34 -4.99
CA TYR A 95 12.11 3.10 -5.26
C TYR A 95 11.69 2.90 -6.72
N GLU A 96 12.19 3.73 -7.64
CA GLU A 96 11.97 3.60 -9.09
C GLU A 96 10.50 3.31 -9.49
N PHE A 97 9.59 4.22 -9.14
CA PHE A 97 8.16 4.09 -9.43
C PHE A 97 7.73 4.99 -10.60
N SER A 98 6.73 4.54 -11.35
CA SER A 98 6.18 5.28 -12.50
C SER A 98 4.69 5.53 -12.42
N ARG A 99 3.94 4.78 -11.61
CA ARG A 99 2.48 4.91 -11.42
C ARG A 99 2.11 4.94 -9.93
N LEU A 100 0.87 5.32 -9.65
CA LEU A 100 0.34 5.46 -8.29
C LEU A 100 -1.03 4.77 -8.21
N PRO A 101 -1.36 4.12 -7.08
CA PRO A 101 -0.43 3.72 -6.02
C PRO A 101 0.58 2.68 -6.53
N THR A 102 1.75 2.60 -5.92
CA THR A 102 2.70 1.49 -6.12
C THR A 102 3.01 0.86 -4.76
N TYR A 103 2.83 -0.45 -4.65
CA TYR A 103 3.14 -1.25 -3.46
C TYR A 103 4.39 -2.06 -3.74
N ILE A 104 5.41 -1.97 -2.89
CA ILE A 104 6.69 -2.64 -3.07
C ILE A 104 6.92 -3.50 -1.84
N VAL A 105 7.02 -4.81 -2.05
CA VAL A 105 7.15 -5.79 -0.99
C VAL A 105 8.61 -6.20 -0.86
N ARG A 106 9.13 -6.10 0.35
CA ARG A 106 10.53 -6.37 0.68
C ARG A 106 10.64 -7.37 1.82
N GLN A 107 11.58 -8.29 1.70
CA GLN A 107 12.01 -9.20 2.76
C GLN A 107 13.53 -9.21 2.78
N GLN A 108 14.14 -9.20 3.98
CA GLN A 108 15.60 -9.20 4.15
C GLN A 108 16.29 -8.10 3.30
N ASP A 109 15.71 -6.90 3.30
CA ASP A 109 16.14 -5.72 2.54
C ASP A 109 16.12 -5.85 1.00
N CYS A 110 15.66 -6.99 0.47
CA CYS A 110 15.51 -7.24 -0.96
C CYS A 110 14.05 -7.05 -1.39
N GLU A 111 13.83 -6.40 -2.53
CA GLU A 111 12.51 -6.38 -3.17
C GLU A 111 12.21 -7.76 -3.75
N ILE A 112 11.07 -8.32 -3.37
CA ILE A 112 10.60 -9.63 -3.85
C ILE A 112 9.42 -9.49 -4.83
N GLY A 113 8.80 -8.32 -4.89
CA GLY A 113 7.73 -8.03 -5.84
C GLY A 113 7.12 -6.65 -5.64
N ARG A 114 6.31 -6.22 -6.61
CA ARG A 114 5.56 -4.96 -6.55
C ARG A 114 4.22 -5.04 -7.28
N ILE A 115 3.26 -4.24 -6.83
CA ILE A 115 1.94 -4.05 -7.44
C ILE A 115 1.86 -2.59 -7.92
N VAL A 116 1.53 -2.34 -9.19
CA VAL A 116 1.63 -1.02 -9.81
C VAL A 116 0.27 -0.58 -10.37
N GLU A 117 -0.27 0.52 -9.86
CA GLU A 117 -1.54 1.18 -10.25
C GLU A 117 -2.80 0.35 -10.02
N ARG A 118 -2.90 -0.83 -10.64
CA ARG A 118 -4.03 -1.75 -10.50
C ARG A 118 -3.50 -3.17 -10.28
N PRO A 119 -4.10 -3.94 -9.36
CA PRO A 119 -3.78 -5.35 -9.22
C PRO A 119 -4.16 -6.12 -10.49
N GLU A 120 -3.45 -7.20 -10.79
CA GLU A 120 -3.75 -8.12 -11.88
C GLU A 120 -5.05 -8.91 -11.61
N LEU A 121 -5.30 -9.24 -10.34
CA LEU A 121 -6.53 -9.86 -9.88
C LEU A 121 -7.21 -8.99 -8.81
N THR A 122 -6.70 -9.07 -7.58
CA THR A 122 -7.08 -8.26 -6.42
C THR A 122 -5.83 -7.93 -5.59
N LEU A 123 -5.93 -6.95 -4.68
CA LEU A 123 -4.80 -6.59 -3.83
C LEU A 123 -4.37 -7.76 -2.93
N GLU A 124 -5.32 -8.50 -2.34
CA GLU A 124 -4.98 -9.66 -1.52
C GLU A 124 -4.37 -10.82 -2.32
N GLU A 125 -4.84 -11.07 -3.55
CA GLU A 125 -4.31 -12.15 -4.39
C GLU A 125 -2.89 -11.85 -4.85
N ASP A 126 -2.62 -10.63 -5.29
CA ASP A 126 -1.29 -10.26 -5.74
C ASP A 126 -0.32 -10.19 -4.56
N LEU A 127 -0.77 -9.69 -3.40
CA LEU A 127 0.04 -9.74 -2.18
C LEU A 127 0.35 -11.19 -1.78
N ALA A 128 -0.64 -12.09 -1.88
CA ALA A 128 -0.45 -13.49 -1.57
C ALA A 128 0.52 -14.18 -2.52
N LYS A 129 0.43 -13.91 -3.83
CA LYS A 129 1.39 -14.43 -4.82
C LYS A 129 2.83 -13.97 -4.56
N ILE A 130 3.02 -12.74 -4.09
CA ILE A 130 4.35 -12.20 -3.79
C ILE A 130 4.93 -12.85 -2.51
N LEU A 131 4.08 -13.20 -1.55
CA LEU A 131 4.49 -13.68 -0.23
C LEU A 131 4.38 -15.20 -0.03
N SER A 132 3.84 -15.94 -1.01
CA SER A 132 3.67 -17.40 -0.99
C SER A 132 4.95 -18.16 -1.28
#